data_AF-A0A970HN76-F1
#
_entry.id   AF-A0A970HN76-F1
#
_cell.length_a   1.000
_cell.length_b   1.000
_cell.length_c   1.000
_cell.angle_alpha   90.00
_cell.angle_beta   90.00
_cell.angle_gamma   90.00
#
_symmetry.space_group_name_H-M   'P 1'
#
loop_
_entity.id
_entity.type
_entity.pdbx_description
1 polymer ?
#
loop_
_entity_poly.entity_id
_entity_poly.type
_entity_poly.pdbx_seq_one_letter_code
_entity_poly.pdbx_strand_id
1 'polypeptide(L)'
;MSYSLYRDGEKNLTSTTDAPNCTIKTASVPVSGVVYKDYDDDGVRDANEQDNMENYTVLLYSGSYTSGTTGLTQIASNTTNYNTGAYSFAYIIYKPGTYTLSVRVPSTQAIGAYAGICRRLDF
;
A
#
# COMPACT_ATOMS: atom_id res chain seq x y z
N MET A 1 -8.78 -26.16 -0.68
CA MET A 1 -7.76 -25.10 -0.64
C MET A 1 -6.45 -25.77 -0.26
N SER A 2 -5.43 -25.74 -1.12
CA SER A 2 -4.15 -26.41 -0.89
C SER A 2 -3.12 -25.38 -0.47
N TYR A 3 -2.48 -25.57 0.68
CA TYR A 3 -1.40 -24.72 1.16
C TYR A 3 -0.05 -25.36 0.83
N SER A 4 0.98 -24.55 0.65
CA SER A 4 2.36 -25.02 0.48
C SER A 4 3.24 -24.25 1.46
N LEU A 5 4.02 -24.99 2.24
CA LEU A 5 5.00 -24.42 3.16
C LEU A 5 6.26 -24.07 2.36
N TYR A 6 6.85 -22.92 2.67
CA TYR A 6 8.13 -22.51 2.11
C TYR A 6 9.13 -22.34 3.25
N ARG A 7 10.33 -22.89 3.10
CA ARG A 7 11.46 -22.67 4.01
C ARG A 7 12.63 -22.16 3.17
N ASP A 8 13.24 -21.07 3.61
CA ASP A 8 14.36 -20.42 2.92
C ASP A 8 14.08 -20.11 1.44
N GLY A 9 12.82 -19.77 1.11
CA GLY A 9 12.40 -19.40 -0.25
C GLY A 9 12.07 -20.57 -1.18
N GLU A 10 12.34 -21.82 -0.78
CA GLU A 10 11.96 -23.01 -1.55
C GLU A 10 10.67 -23.65 -1.02
N LYS A 11 9.85 -24.17 -1.95
CA LYS A 11 8.65 -24.93 -1.61
C LYS A 11 9.09 -26.20 -0.89
N ASN A 12 8.77 -26.29 0.39
CA ASN A 12 9.13 -27.42 1.22
C ASN A 12 8.16 -28.58 0.94
N LEU A 13 8.47 -29.37 -0.10
CA LEU A 13 7.67 -30.50 -0.60
C LEU A 13 7.69 -31.74 0.31
N THR A 14 8.45 -31.70 1.41
CA THR A 14 8.83 -32.88 2.20
C THR A 14 8.67 -32.68 3.71
N SER A 15 7.59 -32.05 4.16
CA SER A 15 7.17 -32.22 5.56
C SER A 15 6.23 -33.42 5.65
N THR A 16 6.79 -34.64 5.66
CA THR A 16 6.03 -35.88 5.91
C THR A 16 5.81 -36.16 7.39
N THR A 17 6.24 -35.26 8.26
CA THR A 17 5.73 -35.16 9.63
C THR A 17 4.83 -33.94 9.71
N ASP A 18 3.55 -34.14 9.39
CA ASP A 18 2.51 -33.30 9.95
C ASP A 18 2.73 -33.31 11.47
N ALA A 19 3.16 -32.19 12.04
CA ALA A 19 2.70 -31.89 13.38
C ALA A 19 1.20 -31.70 13.22
N PRO A 20 0.33 -32.62 13.73
CA PRO A 20 -1.09 -32.70 13.37
C PRO A 20 -1.94 -31.49 13.84
N ASN A 21 -1.27 -30.41 14.26
CA ASN A 21 -1.85 -29.20 14.82
C ASN A 21 -1.04 -27.92 14.50
N CYS A 22 -0.04 -27.95 13.61
CA CYS A 22 0.65 -26.71 13.22
C CYS A 22 -0.13 -25.98 12.12
N THR A 23 -1.26 -25.41 12.50
CA THR A 23 -2.01 -24.49 11.65
C THR A 23 -1.20 -23.20 11.51
N ILE A 24 -0.59 -22.97 10.34
CA ILE A 24 -0.07 -21.64 9.99
C ILE A 24 -1.28 -20.69 9.92
N LYS A 25 -1.53 -19.98 11.02
CA LYS A 25 -2.48 -18.87 11.05
C LYS A 25 -1.79 -17.64 10.46
N THR A 26 -2.13 -17.29 9.23
CA THR A 26 -1.81 -15.97 8.71
C THR A 26 -2.77 -14.97 9.36
N ALA A 27 -2.22 -14.06 10.17
CA ALA A 27 -2.98 -12.93 10.68
C ALA A 27 -3.00 -11.82 9.63
N SER A 28 -4.12 -11.12 9.48
CA SER A 28 -4.12 -9.89 8.70
C SER A 28 -3.27 -8.84 9.41
N VAL A 29 -2.41 -8.15 8.67
CA VAL A 29 -1.62 -7.03 9.20
C VAL A 29 -2.20 -5.76 8.62
N PRO A 30 -2.71 -4.81 9.40
CA PRO A 30 -3.25 -3.58 8.83
C PRO A 30 -2.12 -2.75 8.20
N VAL A 31 -2.31 -2.32 6.95
CA VAL A 31 -1.50 -1.26 6.33
C VAL A 31 -2.34 0.00 6.29
N SER A 32 -1.90 1.06 6.94
CA SER A 32 -2.65 2.31 7.08
C SER A 32 -1.71 3.51 7.05
N GLY A 33 -2.26 4.67 6.74
CA GLY A 33 -1.52 5.92 6.76
C GLY A 33 -2.42 7.12 6.55
N VAL A 34 -1.78 8.27 6.35
CA VAL A 34 -2.44 9.54 6.01
C VAL A 34 -1.82 10.08 4.74
N VAL A 35 -2.66 10.56 3.83
CA VAL A 35 -2.25 11.41 2.72
C VAL A 35 -2.61 12.84 3.09
N TYR A 36 -1.76 13.81 2.77
CA TYR A 36 -2.05 15.23 2.94
C TYR A 36 -1.49 16.00 1.75
N LYS A 37 -1.97 17.22 1.57
CA LYS A 37 -1.45 18.13 0.55
C LYS A 37 -0.44 19.04 1.23
N ASP A 38 0.81 18.84 0.86
CA ASP A 38 1.93 19.70 1.23
C ASP A 38 1.82 21.01 0.43
N TYR A 39 1.55 22.12 1.11
CA TYR A 39 1.30 23.43 0.50
C TYR A 39 2.57 24.29 0.43
N ASP A 40 3.58 24.00 1.24
CA ASP A 40 4.83 24.76 1.30
C ASP A 40 6.09 23.94 0.98
N ASP A 41 5.90 22.68 0.56
CA ASP A 41 6.90 21.74 0.03
C ASP A 41 7.98 21.35 1.06
N ASP A 42 7.63 21.27 2.35
CA ASP A 42 8.57 20.97 3.43
C ASP A 42 8.59 19.49 3.86
N GLY A 43 7.62 18.69 3.38
CA GLY A 43 7.49 17.26 3.69
C GLY A 43 7.00 16.95 5.10
N VAL A 44 6.52 17.96 5.83
CA VAL A 44 5.89 17.86 7.15
C VAL A 44 4.41 18.17 6.98
N ARG A 45 3.56 17.48 7.76
CA ARG A 45 2.14 17.81 7.77
C ARG A 45 1.88 18.96 8.75
N ASP A 46 1.48 20.09 8.22
CA ASP A 46 1.13 21.27 9.00
C ASP A 46 -0.37 21.36 9.34
N ALA A 47 -0.70 22.24 10.29
CA ALA A 47 -2.05 22.38 10.83
C ALA A 47 -3.08 22.89 9.79
N ASN A 48 -2.63 23.68 8.82
CA ASN A 48 -3.43 24.22 7.71
C ASN A 48 -3.54 23.26 6.51
N GLU A 49 -2.96 22.07 6.60
CA GLU A 49 -2.89 21.10 5.49
C GLU A 49 -3.89 19.95 5.65
N GLN A 50 -5.00 20.20 6.37
CA GLN A 50 -5.97 19.17 6.75
C GLN A 50 -7.15 18.99 5.77
N ASP A 51 -7.21 19.75 4.67
CA ASP A 51 -8.44 19.83 3.87
C ASP A 51 -8.36 19.19 2.48
N ASN A 52 -9.54 18.75 2.00
CA ASN A 52 -9.85 18.38 0.62
C ASN A 52 -9.26 17.06 0.07
N MET A 53 -8.93 16.11 0.94
CA MET A 53 -8.44 14.79 0.54
C MET A 53 -9.57 13.79 0.27
N GLU A 54 -10.78 14.27 -0.02
CA GLU A 54 -11.84 13.36 -0.45
C GLU A 54 -11.47 12.67 -1.75
N ASN A 55 -11.78 11.38 -1.83
CA ASN A 55 -11.70 10.61 -3.07
C ASN A 55 -10.28 10.40 -3.61
N TYR A 56 -9.22 10.62 -2.81
CA TYR A 56 -7.90 10.14 -3.22
C TYR A 56 -7.93 8.63 -3.10
N THR A 57 -7.64 7.96 -4.21
CA THR A 57 -7.66 6.51 -4.24
C THR A 57 -6.27 6.00 -3.91
N VAL A 58 -6.14 5.32 -2.79
CA VAL A 58 -4.92 4.61 -2.40
C VAL A 58 -5.01 3.19 -2.94
N LEU A 59 -4.05 2.82 -3.79
CA LEU A 59 -3.95 1.53 -4.44
C LEU A 59 -2.77 0.78 -3.84
N LEU A 60 -3.00 -0.47 -3.45
CA LEU A 60 -1.98 -1.34 -2.90
C LEU A 60 -1.63 -2.42 -3.90
N TYR A 61 -0.34 -2.56 -4.19
CA TYR A 61 0.20 -3.53 -5.13
C TYR A 61 1.19 -4.47 -4.45
N SER A 62 1.23 -5.73 -4.89
CA SER A 62 2.37 -6.61 -4.63
C SER A 62 3.45 -6.41 -5.70
N GLY A 63 4.71 -6.34 -5.25
CA GLY A 63 5.89 -6.09 -6.07
C GLY A 63 6.58 -4.76 -5.73
N SER A 64 7.82 -4.62 -6.21
CA SER A 64 8.62 -3.41 -6.07
C SER A 64 8.36 -2.46 -7.23
N TYR A 65 8.12 -1.18 -6.91
CA TYR A 65 8.06 -0.13 -7.91
C TYR A 65 9.40 -0.01 -8.65
N THR A 66 9.35 0.02 -9.98
CA THR A 66 10.52 0.27 -10.84
C THR A 66 10.26 1.44 -11.78
N SER A 67 9.10 1.46 -12.43
CA SER A 67 8.58 2.61 -13.19
C SER A 67 7.11 2.39 -13.50
N GLY A 68 6.24 3.30 -13.03
CA GLY A 68 4.80 3.13 -13.15
C GLY A 68 4.30 1.85 -12.47
N THR A 69 3.17 1.33 -12.93
CA THR A 69 2.54 0.10 -12.37
C THR A 69 2.87 -1.16 -13.16
N THR A 70 3.72 -1.09 -14.18
CA THR A 70 4.09 -2.23 -15.01
C THR A 70 4.80 -3.30 -14.17
N GLY A 71 4.32 -4.54 -14.23
CA GLY A 71 4.85 -5.66 -13.45
C GLY A 71 4.34 -5.73 -12.00
N LEU A 72 3.52 -4.76 -11.57
CA LEU A 72 2.83 -4.80 -10.28
C LEU A 72 1.47 -5.49 -10.40
N THR A 73 1.04 -6.18 -9.34
CA THR A 73 -0.32 -6.74 -9.24
C THR A 73 -1.09 -5.98 -8.17
N GLN A 74 -2.19 -5.31 -8.54
CA GLN A 74 -3.04 -4.64 -7.57
C GLN A 74 -3.74 -5.67 -6.70
N ILE A 75 -3.65 -5.53 -5.38
CA ILE A 75 -4.26 -6.44 -4.41
C ILE A 75 -5.38 -5.79 -3.60
N ALA A 76 -5.41 -4.45 -3.52
CA ALA A 76 -6.50 -3.71 -2.89
C ALA A 76 -6.57 -2.25 -3.31
N SER A 77 -7.68 -1.60 -2.97
CA SER A 77 -7.89 -0.16 -3.10
C SER A 77 -8.68 0.36 -1.90
N ASN A 78 -8.37 1.59 -1.47
CA ASN A 78 -9.11 2.31 -0.44
C ASN A 78 -9.20 3.80 -0.84
N THR A 79 -10.10 4.55 -0.20
CA THR A 79 -10.22 5.99 -0.37
C THR A 79 -9.88 6.68 0.95
N THR A 80 -9.16 7.79 0.87
CA THR A 80 -8.85 8.61 2.04
C THR A 80 -10.09 9.27 2.62
N ASN A 81 -10.08 9.46 3.94
CA ASN A 81 -11.07 10.28 4.63
C ASN A 81 -10.92 11.76 4.25
N TYR A 82 -12.04 12.46 4.02
CA TYR A 82 -12.08 13.87 3.66
C TYR A 82 -11.27 14.78 4.60
N ASN A 83 -11.52 14.66 5.91
CA ASN A 83 -11.02 15.59 6.93
C ASN A 83 -9.64 15.20 7.47
N THR A 84 -9.31 13.90 7.43
CA THR A 84 -8.11 13.40 8.08
C THR A 84 -7.06 12.91 7.11
N GLY A 85 -7.43 12.61 5.87
CA GLY A 85 -6.57 11.98 4.88
C GLY A 85 -6.27 10.50 5.16
N ALA A 86 -6.89 9.93 6.20
CA ALA A 86 -6.59 8.58 6.67
C ALA A 86 -7.12 7.50 5.71
N TYR A 87 -6.35 6.44 5.51
CA TYR A 87 -6.75 5.22 4.81
C TYR A 87 -6.29 3.98 5.59
N SER A 88 -6.96 2.83 5.39
CA SER A 88 -6.57 1.57 6.03
C SER A 88 -6.98 0.33 5.24
N PHE A 89 -6.04 -0.58 5.05
CA PHE A 89 -6.24 -1.93 4.56
C PHE A 89 -6.27 -2.90 5.74
N ALA A 90 -7.28 -2.78 6.59
CA ALA A 90 -7.58 -3.79 7.59
C ALA A 90 -8.06 -5.07 6.87
N TYR A 91 -7.65 -6.25 7.32
CA TYR A 91 -8.11 -7.56 6.81
C TYR A 91 -7.46 -8.10 5.52
N ILE A 92 -6.27 -7.61 5.16
CA ILE A 92 -5.47 -8.25 4.09
C ILE A 92 -4.43 -9.21 4.69
N ILE A 93 -4.36 -10.41 4.12
CA ILE A 93 -3.28 -11.37 4.39
C ILE A 93 -2.22 -11.19 3.30
N TYR A 94 -1.03 -10.79 3.73
CA TYR A 94 0.10 -10.54 2.85
C TYR A 94 0.95 -11.80 2.69
N LYS A 95 1.37 -12.08 1.46
CA LYS A 95 2.47 -13.01 1.23
C LYS A 95 3.79 -12.33 1.61
N PRO A 96 4.83 -13.05 2.06
CA PRO A 96 6.16 -12.46 2.17
C PRO A 96 6.60 -11.86 0.82
N GLY A 97 7.15 -10.65 0.84
CA GLY A 97 7.57 -9.95 -0.37
C GLY A 97 7.53 -8.44 -0.22
N THR A 98 7.70 -7.75 -1.36
CA THR A 98 7.64 -6.29 -1.45
C THR A 98 6.26 -5.80 -1.87
N TYR A 99 5.91 -4.61 -1.42
CA TYR A 99 4.61 -3.98 -1.69
C TYR A 99 4.81 -2.51 -2.02
N THR A 100 3.95 -2.01 -2.90
CA THR A 100 3.97 -0.62 -3.36
C THR A 100 2.60 0.01 -3.11
N LEU A 101 2.60 1.21 -2.54
CA LEU A 101 1.41 2.06 -2.44
C LEU A 101 1.45 3.13 -3.54
N SER A 102 0.32 3.37 -4.18
CA SER A 102 0.14 4.45 -5.14
C SER A 102 -1.08 5.27 -4.75
N VAL A 103 -0.93 6.59 -4.74
CA VAL A 103 -2.04 7.52 -4.49
C VAL A 103 -2.46 8.13 -5.82
N ARG A 104 -3.74 7.97 -6.17
CA ARG A 104 -4.36 8.61 -7.32
C ARG A 104 -5.23 9.77 -6.86
N VAL A 105 -4.83 10.96 -7.24
CA VAL A 105 -5.58 12.20 -7.00
C VAL A 105 -6.65 12.39 -8.09
N PRO A 106 -7.88 12.82 -7.76
CA PRO A 106 -8.90 13.15 -8.75
C PRO A 106 -8.41 14.23 -9.73
N SER A 107 -8.78 14.10 -11.01
CA SER A 107 -8.33 15.02 -12.07
C SER A 107 -8.71 16.48 -11.79
N THR A 108 -9.84 16.73 -11.12
CA THR A 108 -10.28 18.07 -10.71
C THR A 108 -9.33 18.76 -9.73
N GLN A 109 -8.51 18.00 -9.00
CA GLN A 109 -7.47 18.51 -8.11
C GLN A 109 -6.07 18.42 -8.73
N ALA A 110 -5.90 17.59 -9.77
CA ALA A 110 -4.65 17.42 -10.50
C ALA A 110 -4.30 18.65 -11.39
N ILE A 111 -5.31 19.36 -11.90
CA ILE A 111 -5.14 20.58 -12.71
C ILE A 111 -5.12 21.81 -11.80
N GLY A 112 -3.95 22.10 -11.24
CA GLY A 112 -3.69 23.36 -10.50
C GLY A 112 -2.74 23.24 -9.31
N ALA A 113 -2.53 22.02 -8.78
CA ALA A 113 -1.73 21.83 -7.56
C ALA A 113 -0.48 20.96 -7.73
N TYR A 114 -0.35 20.20 -8.83
CA TYR A 114 0.71 19.18 -8.96
C TYR A 114 1.65 19.36 -10.15
N ALA A 115 1.52 20.46 -10.90
CA ALA A 115 2.37 20.75 -12.06
C ALA A 115 3.83 21.10 -11.70
N GLY A 116 4.16 21.25 -10.40
CA GLY A 116 5.50 21.56 -9.90
C GLY A 116 6.24 20.43 -9.16
N ILE A 117 5.56 19.34 -8.78
CA ILE A 117 6.05 18.42 -7.72
C ILE A 117 6.36 16.98 -8.17
N CYS A 118 6.56 16.74 -9.47
CA CYS A 118 7.16 15.49 -9.91
C CYS A 118 8.69 15.52 -9.68
N ARG A 119 9.15 15.61 -8.42
CA ARG A 119 10.53 15.30 -8.06
C ARG A 119 10.63 13.84 -7.65
N ARG A 120 11.31 13.11 -8.52
CA ARG A 120 11.88 11.77 -8.36
C ARG A 120 12.37 11.53 -6.91
N LEU A 121 11.71 10.62 -6.19
CA LEU A 121 12.30 9.97 -5.02
C LEU A 121 13.33 8.96 -5.56
N ASP A 122 14.55 9.44 -5.80
CA ASP A 122 15.70 8.55 -5.91
C ASP A 122 16.07 8.11 -4.49
N PHE A 123 15.93 6.81 -4.22
CA PHE A 123 16.65 6.12 -3.14
C PHE A 123 17.96 5.57 -3.70
#